data_AF-A0A0G0T1U2-F1
#
_entry.id   AF-A0A0G0T1U2-F1
#
_cell.length_a   1.000
_cell.length_b   1.000
_cell.length_c   1.000
_cell.angle_alpha   90.00
_cell.angle_beta   90.00
_cell.angle_gamma   90.00
#
_symmetry.space_group_name_H-M   'P 1'
#
loop_
_entity.id
_entity.type
_entity.pdbx_description
1 polymer ?
#
loop_
_entity_poly.entity_id
_entity_poly.type
_entity_poly.pdbx_seq_one_letter_code
_entity_poly.pdbx_strand_id
1 'polypeptide(L)' 'MQEIGKLFTFLGVIFLLLGLVFNLMPNLPRIPGDIYIDKGGFKIYIPWLSSIIISVILTLAFNFFRK' A
#
# COMPACT_ATOMS: atom_id res chain seq x y z
N MET A 1 -4.51 18.17 20.53
CA MET A 1 -5.70 17.86 19.69
C MET A 1 -5.44 18.11 18.20
N GLN A 2 -4.83 19.24 17.79
CA GLN A 2 -4.55 19.50 16.35
C GLN A 2 -3.61 18.47 15.69
N GLU A 3 -2.59 17.99 16.40
CA GLU A 3 -1.67 16.97 15.87
C GLU A 3 -2.34 15.61 15.58
N ILE A 4 -3.32 15.23 16.41
CA ILE A 4 -4.11 14.02 16.20
C ILE A 4 -4.99 14.20 14.94
N GLY A 5 -5.65 15.35 14.79
CA GLY A 5 -6.45 15.64 13.59
C GLY A 5 -5.64 15.58 12.29
N LYS A 6 -4.42 16.13 12.29
CA LYS A 6 -3.49 16.03 11.15
C LYS A 6 -3.11 14.58 10.85
N LEU A 7 -2.81 13.77 11.87
CA LEU A 7 -2.45 12.36 11.72
C LEU A 7 -3.59 11.52 11.12
N PHE A 8 -4.83 11.71 11.59
CA PHE A 8 -6.00 11.04 11.02
C PHE A 8 -6.29 11.49 9.58
N THR A 9 -6.12 12.79 9.29
CA THR A 9 -6.27 13.31 7.92
C THR A 9 -5.23 12.71 6.98
N PHE A 10 -3.98 12.62 7.43
CA PHE A 10 -2.89 12.01 6.66
C PHE A 10 -3.13 10.53 6.39
N LEU A 11 -3.54 9.76 7.41
CA LEU A 11 -3.92 8.36 7.25
C LEU A 11 -5.10 8.19 6.29
N GLY A 12 -6.12 9.05 6.40
CA GLY A 12 -7.28 9.03 5.51
C GLY A 12 -6.89 9.24 4.03
N VAL A 13 -6.00 10.19 3.76
CA VAL A 13 -5.47 10.42 2.40
C VAL A 13 -4.68 9.21 1.90
N ILE A 14 -3.84 8.59 2.75
CA ILE A 14 -3.11 7.36 2.41
C ILE A 14 -4.08 6.23 2.03
N PHE A 15 -5.11 5.99 2.84
CA PHE A 15 -6.09 4.94 2.57
C PHE A 15 -6.89 5.21 1.29
N LEU A 16 -7.22 6.47 1.00
CA LEU A 16 -7.92 6.86 -0.22
C LEU A 16 -7.05 6.58 -1.46
N LEU A 17 -5.77 6.94 -1.41
CA LEU A 17 -4.82 6.63 -2.48
C LEU A 17 -4.63 5.13 -2.67
N LEU A 18 -4.49 4.36 -1.58
CA LEU A 18 -4.42 2.90 -1.65
C LEU A 18 -5.69 2.31 -2.27
N GLY A 19 -6.88 2.77 -1.85
CA GLY A 19 -8.14 2.34 -2.43
C GLY A 19 -8.26 2.63 -3.92
N LEU A 20 -7.80 3.81 -4.36
CA LEU A 20 -7.73 4.17 -5.78
C LEU A 20 -6.77 3.28 -6.57
N VAL A 21 -5.57 3.02 -6.03
CA VAL A 21 -4.61 2.11 -6.67
C VAL A 21 -5.22 0.71 -6.82
N PHE A 22 -5.84 0.17 -5.77
CA PHE A 22 -6.50 -1.13 -5.84
C PHE A 22 -7.69 -1.16 -6.82
N ASN A 23 -8.42 -0.04 -6.99
CA ASN A 23 -9.56 0.05 -7.90
C ASN A 23 -9.15 0.20 -9.37
N LEU A 24 -8.10 1.00 -9.65
CA LEU A 24 -7.56 1.25 -10.99
C LEU A 24 -6.74 0.08 -11.54
N MET A 25 -6.33 -0.84 -10.67
CA MET A 25 -5.49 -1.98 -11.00
C MET A 25 -6.22 -3.32 -10.70
N PRO A 26 -7.45 -3.54 -11.21
CA PRO A 26 -8.23 -4.76 -10.95
C PRO A 26 -7.56 -6.01 -11.55
N ASN A 27 -6.68 -5.80 -12.54
CA ASN A 27 -5.83 -6.82 -13.15
C ASN A 27 -4.34 -6.48 -12.89
N LEU A 28 -3.92 -6.36 -11.62
CA LEU A 28 -2.48 -6.48 -11.33
C LEU A 28 -2.02 -7.79 -11.99
N PRO A 29 -1.09 -7.77 -12.97
CA PRO A 29 -0.48 -9.00 -13.43
C PRO A 29 0.11 -9.65 -12.18
N ARG A 30 -0.38 -10.85 -11.83
CA ARG A 30 0.03 -11.58 -10.62
C ARG A 30 1.55 -11.54 -10.55
N ILE A 31 2.09 -10.69 -9.69
CA ILE A 31 3.53 -10.62 -9.53
C ILE A 31 3.89 -11.95 -8.86
N PRO A 32 4.74 -12.79 -9.45
CA PRO A 32 5.17 -14.04 -8.85
C PRO A 32 5.92 -13.69 -7.54
N GLY A 33 5.20 -13.65 -6.42
CA GLY A 33 5.67 -13.13 -5.15
C GLY A 33 4.56 -12.65 -4.21
N ASP A 34 3.44 -12.13 -4.74
CA ASP A 34 2.28 -11.81 -3.92
C ASP A 34 1.37 -13.04 -3.78
N ILE A 35 1.25 -13.54 -2.55
CA ILE A 35 0.58 -14.80 -2.24
C ILE A 35 -0.93 -14.56 -2.31
N TYR A 36 -1.58 -15.09 -3.34
CA TYR A 36 -3.03 -15.12 -3.45
C TYR A 36 -3.54 -16.52 -3.13
N ILE A 37 -4.14 -16.67 -1.96
CA ILE A 37 -4.80 -17.91 -1.56
C ILE A 37 -6.29 -17.72 -1.80
N ASP A 38 -6.81 -18.37 -2.85
CA ASP A 38 -8.24 -18.50 -3.10
C ASP A 38 -8.65 -19.94 -2.82
N LYS A 39 -9.27 -20.18 -1.67
CA LYS A 39 -9.90 -21.46 -1.33
C LYS A 39 -11.38 -21.24 -1.12
N GLY A 40 -12.17 -21.57 -2.15
CA GLY A 40 -13.61 -21.88 -2.04
C GLY A 40 -14.43 -20.92 -1.18
N GLY A 41 -14.21 -19.61 -1.32
CA GLY A 41 -14.90 -18.56 -0.54
C GLY A 41 -13.98 -17.66 0.28
N PHE A 42 -12.72 -18.05 0.48
CA PHE A 42 -11.73 -17.27 1.21
C PHE A 42 -10.62 -16.78 0.29
N LYS A 43 -10.53 -15.44 0.16
CA LYS A 43 -9.54 -14.74 -0.67
C LYS A 43 -8.60 -13.98 0.25
N ILE A 44 -7.42 -14.52 0.52
CA ILE A 44 -6.34 -13.78 1.16
C ILE A 44 -5.36 -13.33 0.08
N TYR A 45 -5.14 -12.02 0.02
CA TYR A 45 -4.03 -11.42 -0.70
C TYR A 45 -2.95 -11.00 0.30
N ILE A 46 -1.74 -11.54 0.15
CA ILE A 46 -0.59 -11.14 0.96
C ILE A 46 0.43 -10.40 0.08
N PRO A 47 0.45 -9.06 0.12
CA PRO A 47 1.31 -8.23 -0.72
C PRO A 47 2.74 -8.13 -0.17
N TRP A 48 3.47 -9.24 -0.11
CA TRP A 48 4.85 -9.25 0.44
C TRP A 48 5.79 -8.41 -0.41
N LEU A 49 5.77 -8.60 -1.73
CA LEU A 49 6.71 -7.92 -2.61
C LEU A 49 6.31 -6.45 -2.80
N SER A 50 5.01 -6.20 -2.95
CA SER A 50 4.45 -4.85 -3.04
C SER A 50 4.79 -4.00 -1.81
N SER A 51 4.71 -4.57 -0.60
CA SER A 51 5.05 -3.85 0.65
C SER A 51 6.55 -3.52 0.74
N ILE A 52 7.42 -4.41 0.26
CA ILE A 52 8.87 -4.18 0.22
C ILE A 52 9.21 -3.04 -0.76
N ILE A 53 8.60 -3.05 -1.95
CA ILE A 53 8.81 -2.00 -2.97
C ILE A 53 8.38 -0.63 -2.41
N ILE A 54 7.19 -0.56 -1.81
CA ILE A 54 6.67 0.66 -1.18
C ILE A 54 7.65 1.15 -0.09
N SER A 55 8.14 0.26 0.77
CA SER A 55 9.10 0.59 1.83
C SER A 55 10.40 1.18 1.27
N VAL A 56 10.96 0.59 0.21
CA VAL A 56 12.17 1.08 -0.45
C VAL A 56 11.93 2.45 -1.06
N ILE A 57 10.80 2.66 -1.75
CA ILE A 57 10.43 3.95 -2.35
C ILE A 57 10.29 5.02 -1.26
N LEU A 58 9.56 4.74 -0.17
CA LEU A 58 9.43 5.69 0.94
C LEU A 58 10.77 6.01 1.58
N THR A 59 11.63 5.00 1.76
CA THR A 59 12.96 5.18 2.34
C THR A 59 13.83 6.07 1.45
N LEU A 60 13.83 5.84 0.14
CA LEU A 60 14.54 6.68 -0.82
C LEU A 60 13.97 8.11 -0.86
N ALA A 61 12.65 8.26 -0.84
CA ALA A 61 12.00 9.56 -0.79
C ALA A 61 12.39 10.34 0.47
N PHE A 62 12.25 9.75 1.66
CA PHE A 62 12.66 10.39 2.91
C PHE A 62 14.15 10.70 2.95
N ASN A 63 15.00 9.84 2.41
CA ASN A 63 16.44 10.10 2.37
C ASN A 63 16.79 11.24 1.40
N PHE A 64 16.04 11.38 0.30
CA PHE A 64 16.20 12.48 -0.65
C PHE A 64 15.73 13.83 -0.06
N PHE A 65 14.61 13.85 0.66
CA PHE A 65 14.11 15.05 1.35
C PHE A 65 14.91 15.44 2.61
N ARG A 66 15.82 14.58 3.10
CA ARG A 66 16.67 14.85 4.27
C ARG A 66 18.01 15.51 3.90
N LYS A 67 18.20 15.86 2.63
CA LYS A 67 19.26 16.77 2.15
C LYS A 67 18.67 18.14 1.90
#